data_AF-A0A5J4RTI5-F1
#
_entry.id   AF-A0A5J4RTI5-F1
#
_cell.length_a   1.000
_cell.length_b   1.000
_cell.length_c   1.000
_cell.angle_alpha   90.00
_cell.angle_beta   90.00
_cell.angle_gamma   90.00
#
_symmetry.space_group_name_H-M   'P 1'
#
loop_
_entity.id
_entity.type
_entity.pdbx_description
1 polymer ?
#
loop_
_entity_poly.entity_id
_entity_poly.type
_entity_poly.pdbx_seq_one_letter_code
_entity_poly.pdbx_strand_id
1 'polypeptide(L)'
;MKKYIILAMQKVLGGWFIGMFFLVACTEDEGQISKDKVITFSSNLSGIASRVDSQDFIYTKERWLEDDAIGVFYINGEVLSEESIINGVRNSKYVSTRQGENTIFTSVGDKFYYSNNDKPNSFLAYYPYTTNLLVVNGSFLYPIDITNQSDPSKMDLLYAVTSGDESLDNAIVPLTFKHQLSKLVLNISDTYYDSMEVTATGFYTKAIFSLVDRSITGYAGDLDVIDVKVGLHGLQIEMLVIPQKVSNGLMSFDLAGNKAKWNIPNKEFEAGKKYEYSLRFDFPEIEVSGELITEWEAGGQYPVDTEKPDTKIDIIDNLLVKIPGNTYLIGSPQGMGLSNEYPQHQAGIGTFWIIPYEITNEQYALFLNAYENGIKDPPIIIVDGHELLSDTVGTVGVWFDSSNHTWYSKEGRESYPITNVTWYGARAFAHWLGGDLPTEREWEAVCRVEDMEGKSLFSFDNPRNTMNDILGYVNCKEKAKLGTIPVKSLKPTKYGLYNMHGNVSEWCLDAVERSADGSSVAPYYQGNIILEQSEYHIIRGGGWRSPLEQCRSASRDCLLPTQALDDVGFRVAFPIKNILNVTAKNLENLQNVISLVEKK
;
A
#
# COMPACT_ATOMS: atom_id res chain seq x y z
N MET A 1 24.66 62.00 53.69
CA MET A 1 25.85 61.19 53.38
C MET A 1 25.62 60.51 52.03
N LYS A 2 26.43 60.88 51.02
CA LYS A 2 26.67 60.31 49.66
C LYS A 2 25.45 59.72 48.89
N LYS A 3 24.83 60.42 47.91
CA LYS A 3 25.20 60.65 46.47
C LYS A 3 25.14 59.34 45.64
N TYR A 4 24.62 59.17 44.40
CA TYR A 4 23.88 59.91 43.35
C TYR A 4 23.73 58.94 42.12
N ILE A 5 22.86 59.27 41.12
CA ILE A 5 22.86 58.87 39.68
C ILE A 5 22.17 57.51 39.33
N ILE A 6 21.04 57.40 38.61
CA ILE A 6 20.56 57.84 37.25
C ILE A 6 20.89 56.84 36.10
N LEU A 7 19.80 56.36 35.48
CA LEU A 7 19.53 55.88 34.09
C LEU A 7 20.66 55.76 33.03
N ALA A 8 20.53 54.71 32.19
CA ALA A 8 20.39 54.73 30.72
C ALA A 8 21.35 53.83 29.88
N MET A 9 20.70 53.05 28.99
CA MET A 9 20.98 52.84 27.56
C MET A 9 22.17 51.99 27.04
N GLN A 10 21.75 51.01 26.23
CA GLN A 10 22.22 50.60 24.89
C GLN A 10 23.48 49.74 24.70
N LYS A 11 23.20 48.55 24.13
CA LYS A 11 23.81 47.87 22.96
C LYS A 11 25.33 48.01 22.78
N VAL A 12 26.04 46.87 22.72
CA VAL A 12 26.82 46.40 21.54
C VAL A 12 27.06 44.88 21.64
N LEU A 13 27.04 44.26 20.47
CA LEU A 13 27.23 42.86 20.10
C LEU A 13 28.35 42.07 20.79
N GLY A 14 28.14 40.75 20.84
CA GLY A 14 29.18 39.74 20.92
C GLY A 14 28.56 38.43 21.39
N GLY A 15 28.49 37.42 20.53
CA GLY A 15 28.00 36.09 20.91
C GLY A 15 28.83 35.50 22.05
N TRP A 16 28.36 34.38 22.59
CA TRP A 16 29.14 33.17 22.86
C TRP A 16 28.26 32.16 23.61
N PHE A 17 28.30 30.93 23.09
CA PHE A 17 27.90 29.68 23.73
C PHE A 17 28.59 29.50 25.08
N ILE A 18 27.85 29.06 26.10
CA ILE A 18 28.34 28.38 27.31
C ILE A 18 27.26 27.33 27.63
N GLY A 19 27.46 26.01 27.57
CA GLY A 19 28.70 25.24 27.79
C GLY A 19 28.83 24.86 29.27
N MET A 20 27.83 24.19 29.85
CA MET A 20 27.89 23.76 31.25
C MET A 20 28.67 22.44 31.35
N PHE A 21 29.94 22.59 31.74
CA PHE A 21 30.85 21.55 32.19
C PHE A 21 30.25 20.75 33.36
N PHE A 22 30.14 19.43 33.21
CA PHE A 22 30.27 18.51 34.34
C PHE A 22 31.64 17.84 34.24
N LEU A 23 32.42 18.00 35.32
CA LEU A 23 33.79 17.56 35.48
C LEU A 23 33.89 16.03 35.44
N VAL A 24 34.73 15.53 34.53
CA VAL A 24 35.25 14.17 34.53
C VAL A 24 36.27 14.06 35.67
N ALA A 25 35.99 13.21 36.65
CA ALA A 25 37.03 12.61 37.46
C ALA A 25 37.47 11.32 36.74
N CYS A 26 38.68 11.33 36.18
CA CYS A 26 39.34 10.11 35.75
C CYS A 26 39.70 9.29 36.98
N THR A 27 39.02 8.16 37.17
CA THR A 27 39.61 6.96 37.74
C THR A 27 39.71 5.96 36.60
N GLU A 28 40.92 5.71 36.13
CA GLU A 28 41.25 4.50 35.37
C GLU A 28 41.03 3.31 36.31
N ASP A 29 39.81 2.79 36.36
CA ASP A 29 39.59 1.41 36.72
C ASP A 29 39.53 0.64 35.39
N GLU A 30 40.60 -0.10 35.08
CA GLU A 30 40.54 -1.22 34.15
C GLU A 30 39.47 -2.19 34.67
N GLY A 31 38.24 -2.01 34.17
CA GLY A 31 37.12 -2.86 34.49
C GLY A 31 37.33 -4.26 33.93
N GLN A 32 38.02 -5.11 34.68
CA GLN A 32 37.91 -6.55 34.50
C GLN A 32 36.43 -6.92 34.52
N ILE A 33 35.93 -7.40 33.38
CA ILE A 33 34.58 -7.96 33.28
C ILE A 33 34.50 -9.11 34.30
N SER A 34 33.62 -8.96 35.29
CA SER A 34 33.31 -10.01 36.26
C SER A 34 32.93 -11.31 35.53
N LYS A 35 33.50 -12.44 35.99
CA LYS A 35 33.23 -13.80 35.49
C LYS A 35 31.76 -14.26 35.61
N ASP A 36 30.87 -13.41 36.14
CA ASP A 36 29.50 -13.79 36.53
C ASP A 36 28.39 -13.13 35.67
N LYS A 37 28.73 -12.35 34.63
CA LYS A 37 27.71 -11.76 33.74
C LYS A 37 27.18 -12.80 32.74
N VAL A 38 25.87 -13.04 32.81
CA VAL A 38 25.13 -13.90 31.86
C VAL A 38 25.00 -13.18 30.52
N ILE A 39 25.35 -13.88 29.44
CA ILE A 39 25.22 -13.33 28.08
C ILE A 39 23.74 -13.26 27.72
N THR A 40 23.33 -12.10 27.22
CA THR A 40 22.02 -11.84 26.62
C THR A 40 22.20 -11.47 25.16
N PHE A 41 21.15 -11.68 24.35
CA PHE A 41 21.22 -11.35 22.93
C PHE A 41 20.26 -10.20 22.64
N SER A 42 20.70 -9.19 21.93
CA SER A 42 19.79 -8.24 21.31
C SER A 42 19.55 -8.70 19.88
N SER A 43 18.33 -8.52 19.40
CA SER A 43 18.08 -8.62 17.97
C SER A 43 17.36 -7.37 17.54
N ASN A 44 17.85 -6.81 16.44
CA ASN A 44 17.13 -5.85 15.65
C ASN A 44 16.65 -6.59 14.40
N LEU A 45 15.34 -6.66 14.19
CA LEU A 45 14.75 -7.12 12.94
C LEU A 45 14.78 -5.98 11.91
N SER A 46 15.92 -5.28 11.77
CA SER A 46 16.07 -4.27 10.72
C SER A 46 16.12 -5.04 9.41
N GLY A 47 15.02 -5.07 8.68
CA GLY A 47 15.01 -5.72 7.40
C GLY A 47 14.55 -7.18 7.39
N ILE A 48 13.77 -7.70 8.34
CA ILE A 48 13.29 -9.10 8.29
C ILE A 48 11.77 -9.07 8.47
N ALA A 49 11.04 -9.03 7.36
CA ALA A 49 9.63 -8.68 7.32
C ALA A 49 8.75 -9.89 6.97
N SER A 50 7.96 -10.46 7.91
CA SER A 50 7.08 -11.58 7.50
C SER A 50 5.88 -12.04 8.34
N ARG A 51 5.60 -11.60 9.57
CA ARG A 51 4.74 -12.45 10.44
C ARG A 51 3.29 -11.99 10.54
N VAL A 52 2.29 -12.74 10.08
CA VAL A 52 0.88 -12.40 10.42
C VAL A 52 0.49 -12.98 11.79
N ASP A 53 0.15 -12.14 12.77
CA ASP A 53 -0.34 -12.59 14.09
C ASP A 53 -1.74 -13.22 14.02
N SER A 54 -1.96 -14.17 14.92
CA SER A 54 -3.19 -14.96 15.10
C SER A 54 -4.39 -14.20 15.68
N GLN A 55 -4.22 -12.95 16.15
CA GLN A 55 -5.33 -12.17 16.76
C GLN A 55 -5.54 -10.76 16.19
N ASP A 56 -4.63 -10.24 15.36
CA ASP A 56 -4.80 -8.95 14.67
C ASP A 56 -4.48 -9.11 13.19
N PHE A 57 -5.53 -9.28 12.40
CA PHE A 57 -5.55 -9.73 10.99
C PHE A 57 -4.92 -8.76 9.97
N ILE A 58 -4.21 -7.73 10.42
CA ILE A 58 -3.73 -6.62 9.59
C ILE A 58 -2.22 -6.51 9.59
N TYR A 59 -1.60 -6.99 10.66
CA TYR A 59 -0.18 -6.84 10.79
C TYR A 59 0.47 -8.11 10.26
N THR A 60 1.13 -8.01 9.11
CA THR A 60 2.45 -8.62 8.99
C THR A 60 3.31 -8.00 10.09
N LYS A 61 3.24 -8.49 11.32
CA LYS A 61 4.09 -8.18 12.47
C LYS A 61 5.54 -8.48 12.11
N GLU A 62 6.24 -7.48 11.59
CA GLU A 62 7.69 -7.38 11.42
C GLU A 62 8.40 -7.23 12.78
N ARG A 63 8.02 -8.07 13.77
CA ARG A 63 8.49 -7.95 15.17
C ARG A 63 8.54 -9.29 15.88
N TRP A 64 9.47 -9.38 16.82
CA TRP A 64 9.43 -10.41 17.84
C TRP A 64 8.16 -10.25 18.67
N LEU A 65 7.49 -11.36 18.97
CA LEU A 65 6.46 -11.45 19.99
C LEU A 65 7.12 -11.72 21.34
N GLU A 66 6.38 -11.51 22.41
CA GLU A 66 6.78 -12.01 23.73
C GLU A 66 6.84 -13.55 23.69
N ASP A 67 7.82 -14.13 24.36
CA ASP A 67 8.06 -15.59 24.44
C ASP A 67 8.49 -16.30 23.13
N ASP A 68 8.78 -15.55 22.06
CA ASP A 68 9.49 -16.13 20.92
C ASP A 68 10.81 -16.72 21.36
N ALA A 69 11.07 -17.96 20.96
CA ALA A 69 12.21 -18.71 21.41
C ALA A 69 13.22 -18.94 20.28
N ILE A 70 14.49 -18.65 20.56
CA ILE A 70 15.63 -18.96 19.69
C ILE A 70 16.50 -20.05 20.33
N GLY A 71 17.12 -20.86 19.49
CA GLY A 71 18.18 -21.78 19.89
C GLY A 71 19.54 -21.18 19.62
N VAL A 72 20.42 -21.19 20.62
CA VAL A 72 21.75 -20.57 20.53
C VAL A 72 22.85 -21.60 20.78
N PHE A 73 23.89 -21.56 19.94
CA PHE A 73 25.13 -22.30 20.11
C PHE A 73 26.27 -21.32 20.33
N TYR A 74 27.11 -21.64 21.31
CA TYR A 74 28.34 -20.91 21.59
C TYR A 74 29.52 -21.66 20.97
N ILE A 75 30.14 -21.07 19.95
CA ILE A 75 31.13 -21.75 19.10
C ILE A 75 32.43 -20.94 18.97
N ASN A 76 33.52 -21.66 18.72
CA ASN A 76 34.81 -21.10 18.34
C ASN A 76 34.89 -20.98 16.81
N GLY A 77 35.04 -19.77 16.29
CA GLY A 77 34.95 -19.48 14.85
C GLY A 77 33.51 -19.44 14.30
N GLU A 78 33.34 -19.40 12.98
CA GLU A 78 32.04 -19.09 12.34
C GLU A 78 31.20 -20.33 11.97
N VAL A 79 31.76 -21.54 12.04
CA VAL A 79 31.10 -22.78 11.57
C VAL A 79 30.79 -23.69 12.75
N LEU A 80 29.54 -24.14 12.84
CA LEU A 80 29.10 -25.07 13.87
C LEU A 80 29.63 -26.49 13.59
N SER A 81 30.31 -27.07 14.58
CA SER A 81 30.69 -28.47 14.62
C SER A 81 30.74 -28.94 16.07
N GLU A 82 30.77 -30.26 16.27
CA GLU A 82 30.98 -30.85 17.60
C GLU A 82 32.24 -30.32 18.31
N GLU A 83 33.29 -30.07 17.54
CA GLU A 83 34.58 -29.59 18.05
C GLU A 83 34.61 -28.07 18.27
N SER A 84 33.75 -27.31 17.58
CA SER A 84 33.68 -25.85 17.77
C SER A 84 32.84 -25.44 18.98
N ILE A 85 31.98 -26.32 19.50
CA ILE A 85 31.13 -26.02 20.67
C ILE A 85 31.96 -25.80 21.93
N ILE A 86 31.79 -24.64 22.55
CA ILE A 86 32.49 -24.25 23.76
C ILE A 86 31.73 -24.76 24.99
N ASN A 87 32.46 -25.33 25.95
CA ASN A 87 31.95 -25.79 27.25
C ASN A 87 30.84 -26.86 27.18
N GLY A 88 30.62 -27.49 26.02
CA GLY A 88 29.64 -28.57 25.85
C GLY A 88 28.18 -28.15 25.95
N VAL A 89 27.88 -26.85 26.08
CA VAL A 89 26.52 -26.32 26.13
C VAL A 89 26.00 -26.17 24.70
N ARG A 90 24.86 -26.81 24.40
CA ARG A 90 24.31 -26.90 23.03
C ARG A 90 22.89 -26.40 23.00
N ASN A 91 22.50 -25.75 21.90
CA ASN A 91 21.11 -25.41 21.59
C ASN A 91 20.38 -24.79 22.80
N SER A 92 21.01 -23.81 23.47
CA SER A 92 20.43 -23.17 24.65
C SER A 92 19.22 -22.35 24.24
N LYS A 93 18.12 -22.51 24.98
CA LYS A 93 16.88 -21.76 24.73
C LYS A 93 16.98 -20.36 25.30
N TYR A 94 16.74 -19.39 24.45
CA TYR A 94 16.59 -17.99 24.83
C TYR A 94 15.22 -17.47 24.37
N VAL A 95 14.56 -16.66 25.19
CA VAL A 95 13.23 -16.10 24.88
C VAL A 95 13.25 -14.58 24.86
N SER A 96 12.48 -14.01 23.93
CA SER A 96 12.28 -12.56 23.83
C SER A 96 11.56 -12.04 25.06
N THR A 97 12.05 -10.93 25.61
CA THR A 97 11.54 -10.33 26.85
C THR A 97 10.40 -9.33 26.63
N ARG A 98 10.19 -8.94 25.38
CA ARG A 98 9.15 -7.98 24.98
C ARG A 98 8.85 -8.12 23.51
N GLN A 99 7.64 -7.68 23.15
CA GLN A 99 7.24 -7.51 21.77
C GLN A 99 7.92 -6.27 21.14
N GLY A 100 8.36 -6.37 19.88
CA GLY A 100 8.89 -5.26 19.10
C GLY A 100 9.92 -5.66 18.04
N GLU A 101 10.24 -4.74 17.12
CA GLU A 101 11.33 -4.91 16.14
C GLU A 101 12.69 -5.12 16.82
N ASN A 102 12.84 -4.54 18.01
CA ASN A 102 13.98 -4.70 18.89
C ASN A 102 13.59 -5.44 20.16
N THR A 103 14.16 -6.63 20.35
CA THR A 103 13.97 -7.39 21.59
C THR A 103 15.30 -7.79 22.21
N ILE A 104 15.26 -8.06 23.51
CA ILE A 104 16.35 -8.70 24.25
C ILE A 104 15.89 -10.12 24.55
N PHE A 105 16.75 -11.06 24.22
CA PHE A 105 16.60 -12.47 24.49
C PHE A 105 17.32 -12.84 25.79
N THR A 106 16.60 -13.52 26.67
CA THR A 106 17.12 -13.99 27.96
C THR A 106 17.04 -15.51 28.06
N SER A 107 18.05 -16.13 28.69
CA SER A 107 18.10 -17.59 28.83
C SER A 107 17.00 -18.11 29.75
N VAL A 108 16.36 -19.21 29.34
CA VAL A 108 15.35 -19.94 30.14
C VAL A 108 15.93 -21.27 30.69
N GLY A 109 17.25 -21.46 30.62
CA GLY A 109 17.91 -22.69 31.04
C GLY A 109 19.41 -22.51 31.18
N ASP A 110 20.17 -23.28 30.40
CA ASP A 110 21.64 -23.18 30.38
C ASP A 110 22.08 -21.77 29.98
N LYS A 111 23.05 -21.25 30.72
CA LYS A 111 23.54 -19.87 30.60
C LYS A 111 24.94 -19.87 30.03
N PHE A 112 25.19 -18.98 29.07
CA PHE A 112 26.54 -18.67 28.65
C PHE A 112 27.14 -17.62 29.57
N TYR A 113 28.40 -17.84 29.95
CA TYR A 113 29.20 -16.97 30.80
C TYR A 113 30.45 -16.54 30.05
N TYR A 114 30.92 -15.33 30.33
CA TYR A 114 32.15 -14.82 29.74
C TYR A 114 33.39 -15.56 30.30
N SER A 115 34.31 -15.95 29.40
CA SER A 115 35.63 -16.48 29.77
C SER A 115 36.71 -15.55 29.23
N ASN A 116 37.50 -14.94 30.11
CA ASN A 116 38.49 -13.90 29.75
C ASN A 116 39.65 -14.36 28.84
N ASN A 117 39.73 -15.62 28.42
CA ASN A 117 40.88 -16.10 27.63
C ASN A 117 40.47 -16.99 26.45
N ASP A 118 41.01 -16.60 25.28
CA ASP A 118 41.23 -17.30 24.00
C ASP A 118 40.16 -17.24 22.86
N LYS A 119 40.55 -16.49 21.81
CA LYS A 119 40.12 -16.53 20.38
C LYS A 119 38.68 -16.07 20.03
N PRO A 120 38.40 -15.70 18.75
CA PRO A 120 37.10 -15.14 18.37
C PRO A 120 36.00 -16.15 18.64
N ASN A 121 35.17 -15.83 19.62
CA ASN A 121 34.02 -16.63 19.97
C ASN A 121 32.80 -16.06 19.26
N SER A 122 32.09 -16.92 18.54
CA SER A 122 30.88 -16.56 17.82
C SER A 122 29.66 -17.23 18.44
N PHE A 123 28.51 -16.64 18.17
CA PHE A 123 27.22 -17.22 18.50
C PHE A 123 26.48 -17.51 17.21
N LEU A 124 26.00 -18.75 17.10
CA LEU A 124 25.02 -19.12 16.09
C LEU A 124 23.65 -19.14 16.76
N ALA A 125 22.67 -18.50 16.15
CA ALA A 125 21.30 -18.52 16.59
C ALA A 125 20.34 -18.91 15.46
N TYR A 126 19.27 -19.61 15.79
CA TYR A 126 18.19 -19.90 14.86
C TYR A 126 16.81 -19.78 15.53
N TYR A 127 15.80 -19.56 14.72
CA TYR A 127 14.39 -19.51 15.11
C TYR A 127 13.56 -20.35 14.13
N PRO A 128 12.46 -21.01 14.57
CA PRO A 128 12.03 -21.14 15.95
C PRO A 128 12.82 -22.21 16.70
N TYR A 129 12.97 -22.02 18.02
CA TYR A 129 13.62 -23.00 18.89
C TYR A 129 12.92 -24.36 18.84
N THR A 130 13.71 -25.43 18.74
CA THR A 130 13.21 -26.80 18.85
C THR A 130 14.14 -27.68 19.68
N THR A 131 13.55 -28.64 20.41
CA THR A 131 14.30 -29.72 21.07
C THR A 131 14.58 -30.90 20.13
N ASN A 132 13.95 -30.93 18.95
CA ASN A 132 13.98 -32.06 18.03
C ASN A 132 15.04 -31.92 16.93
N LEU A 133 16.18 -31.29 17.22
CA LEU A 133 17.30 -31.23 16.29
C LEU A 133 17.85 -32.64 16.05
N LEU A 134 18.05 -33.01 14.80
CA LEU A 134 18.70 -34.28 14.46
C LEU A 134 20.21 -34.07 14.49
N VAL A 135 20.92 -35.00 15.13
CA VAL A 135 22.39 -34.99 15.16
C VAL A 135 22.89 -36.21 14.40
N VAL A 136 23.50 -35.98 13.24
CA VAL A 136 24.01 -37.05 12.36
C VAL A 136 25.45 -36.73 12.02
N ASN A 137 26.38 -37.62 12.39
CA ASN A 137 27.83 -37.45 12.15
C ASN A 137 28.39 -36.08 12.61
N GLY A 138 27.85 -35.52 13.70
CA GLY A 138 28.26 -34.22 14.22
C GLY A 138 27.65 -33.00 13.51
N SER A 139 26.77 -33.19 12.53
CA SER A 139 25.96 -32.13 11.94
C SER A 139 24.65 -31.95 12.71
N PHE A 140 24.29 -30.68 12.97
CA PHE A 140 23.04 -30.30 13.60
C PHE A 140 22.02 -29.93 12.52
N LEU A 141 20.94 -30.68 12.45
CA LEU A 141 19.96 -30.60 11.36
C LEU A 141 18.59 -30.22 11.92
N TYR A 142 18.01 -29.17 11.35
CA TYR A 142 16.69 -28.65 11.67
C TYR A 142 15.64 -29.20 10.70
N PRO A 143 14.61 -29.94 11.17
CA PRO A 143 13.53 -30.41 10.30
C PRO A 143 12.58 -29.26 9.94
N ILE A 144 12.38 -29.02 8.64
CA ILE A 144 11.40 -28.07 8.12
C ILE A 144 10.09 -28.80 7.80
N ASP A 145 8.97 -28.24 8.25
CA ASP A 145 7.62 -28.66 7.86
C ASP A 145 6.73 -27.41 7.69
N ILE A 146 6.35 -27.12 6.44
CA ILE A 146 5.48 -25.99 6.06
C ILE A 146 4.10 -26.45 5.57
N THR A 147 3.71 -27.70 5.87
CA THR A 147 2.49 -28.31 5.34
C THR A 147 1.23 -27.56 5.80
N ASN A 148 1.21 -27.09 7.05
CA ASN A 148 0.10 -26.33 7.63
C ASN A 148 0.55 -24.91 7.96
N GLN A 149 0.12 -23.94 7.15
CA GLN A 149 0.52 -22.54 7.30
C GLN A 149 -0.53 -21.68 8.02
N SER A 150 -1.38 -22.26 8.87
CA SER A 150 -2.36 -21.49 9.67
C SER A 150 -1.68 -20.41 10.53
N ASP A 151 -0.46 -20.69 10.98
CA ASP A 151 0.39 -19.75 11.72
C ASP A 151 1.83 -19.78 11.18
N PRO A 152 2.12 -19.03 10.11
CA PRO A 152 3.43 -19.02 9.46
C PRO A 152 4.56 -18.59 10.39
N SER A 153 4.26 -17.84 11.47
CA SER A 153 5.27 -17.39 12.44
C SER A 153 5.97 -18.57 13.12
N LYS A 154 5.30 -19.71 13.29
CA LYS A 154 5.85 -20.90 13.94
C LYS A 154 6.75 -21.75 13.03
N MET A 155 6.94 -21.38 11.78
CA MET A 155 7.72 -22.18 10.81
C MET A 155 8.66 -21.34 9.94
N ASP A 156 8.60 -20.00 10.00
CA ASP A 156 9.55 -19.11 9.33
C ASP A 156 10.96 -19.27 9.92
N LEU A 157 11.79 -20.03 9.22
CA LEU A 157 13.14 -20.37 9.67
C LEU A 157 14.08 -19.17 9.53
N LEU A 158 14.58 -18.67 10.66
CA LEU A 158 15.58 -17.60 10.71
C LEU A 158 16.93 -18.14 11.19
N TYR A 159 18.01 -17.56 10.69
CA TYR A 159 19.38 -17.94 11.04
C TYR A 159 20.29 -16.71 11.20
N ALA A 160 21.14 -16.70 12.23
CA ALA A 160 22.13 -15.64 12.51
C ALA A 160 23.46 -16.24 12.97
N VAL A 161 24.58 -15.63 12.59
CA VAL A 161 25.94 -15.92 13.12
C VAL A 161 26.66 -14.61 13.36
N THR A 162 27.35 -14.49 14.50
CA THR A 162 28.18 -13.31 14.81
C THR A 162 29.63 -13.47 14.33
N SER A 163 30.29 -12.38 13.96
CA SER A 163 31.63 -12.38 13.35
C SER A 163 32.80 -12.43 14.35
N GLY A 164 32.54 -12.61 15.65
CA GLY A 164 33.59 -12.86 16.66
C GLY A 164 34.51 -11.68 17.03
N ASP A 165 34.32 -10.49 16.42
CA ASP A 165 35.15 -9.28 16.61
C ASP A 165 34.43 -8.12 17.33
N GLU A 166 33.20 -8.31 17.79
CA GLU A 166 32.42 -7.23 18.41
C GLU A 166 32.89 -6.92 19.83
N SER A 167 33.05 -5.63 20.14
CA SER A 167 33.32 -5.16 21.50
C SER A 167 32.16 -5.56 22.43
N LEU A 168 32.45 -6.43 23.40
CA LEU A 168 31.48 -6.99 24.36
C LEU A 168 31.37 -6.14 25.63
N ASP A 169 31.48 -4.82 25.52
CA ASP A 169 31.55 -3.88 26.66
C ASP A 169 30.41 -4.05 27.69
N ASN A 170 29.29 -4.71 27.32
CA ASN A 170 28.11 -4.89 28.18
C ASN A 170 27.52 -6.32 28.28
N ALA A 171 28.16 -7.37 27.76
CA ALA A 171 27.59 -8.76 27.71
C ALA A 171 26.23 -8.90 26.97
N ILE A 172 25.96 -7.98 26.05
CA ILE A 172 24.84 -8.03 25.10
C ILE A 172 25.42 -8.30 23.73
N VAL A 173 24.99 -9.37 23.07
CA VAL A 173 25.44 -9.77 21.74
C VAL A 173 24.35 -9.48 20.71
N PRO A 174 24.59 -8.62 19.70
CA PRO A 174 23.62 -8.40 18.63
C PRO A 174 23.54 -9.59 17.68
N LEU A 175 22.31 -9.94 17.28
CA LEU A 175 22.01 -10.96 16.29
C LEU A 175 21.24 -10.37 15.11
N THR A 176 21.83 -10.49 13.93
CA THR A 176 21.20 -10.16 12.64
C THR A 176 20.72 -11.45 11.99
N PHE A 177 19.42 -11.70 12.07
CA PHE A 177 18.80 -12.87 11.47
C PHE A 177 18.65 -12.73 9.95
N LYS A 178 18.47 -13.85 9.24
CA LYS A 178 18.06 -13.88 7.84
C LYS A 178 17.06 -15.00 7.62
N HIS A 179 16.04 -14.76 6.80
CA HIS A 179 15.10 -15.80 6.36
C HIS A 179 15.84 -16.88 5.56
N GLN A 180 15.59 -18.14 5.90
CA GLN A 180 16.14 -19.30 5.19
C GLN A 180 15.13 -19.94 4.24
N LEU A 181 13.86 -19.52 4.30
CA LEU A 181 12.81 -19.91 3.36
C LEU A 181 12.62 -18.82 2.29
N SER A 182 11.74 -19.07 1.31
CA SER A 182 11.23 -18.07 0.37
C SER A 182 9.79 -17.69 0.71
N LYS A 183 9.32 -16.54 0.23
CA LYS A 183 7.93 -16.09 0.37
C LYS A 183 7.26 -15.89 -0.99
N LEU A 184 6.06 -16.42 -1.17
CA LEU A 184 5.16 -16.09 -2.27
C LEU A 184 4.03 -15.20 -1.75
N VAL A 185 3.81 -14.05 -2.38
CA VAL A 185 2.75 -13.09 -2.04
C VAL A 185 1.89 -12.84 -3.27
N LEU A 186 0.57 -13.02 -3.13
CA LEU A 186 -0.41 -12.73 -4.16
C LEU A 186 -1.30 -11.59 -3.69
N ASN A 187 -1.30 -10.48 -4.42
CA ASN A 187 -2.11 -9.30 -4.12
C ASN A 187 -3.35 -9.30 -5.02
N ILE A 188 -4.55 -9.28 -4.45
CA ILE A 188 -5.81 -9.34 -5.20
C ILE A 188 -6.30 -7.92 -5.47
N SER A 189 -6.42 -7.55 -6.75
CA SER A 189 -6.63 -6.15 -7.16
C SER A 189 -8.08 -5.70 -7.23
N ASP A 190 -9.02 -6.64 -7.28
CA ASP A 190 -10.36 -6.32 -7.75
C ASP A 190 -11.39 -6.25 -6.64
N THR A 191 -11.64 -7.28 -5.85
CA THR A 191 -12.80 -7.27 -4.95
C THR A 191 -12.53 -7.97 -3.63
N TYR A 192 -13.33 -7.59 -2.63
CA TYR A 192 -13.44 -8.27 -1.36
C TYR A 192 -14.09 -9.64 -1.55
N TYR A 193 -13.59 -10.64 -0.85
CA TYR A 193 -14.24 -11.93 -0.69
C TYR A 193 -14.38 -12.27 0.80
N ASP A 194 -15.62 -12.36 1.29
CA ASP A 194 -15.97 -12.68 2.69
C ASP A 194 -15.34 -14.01 3.16
N SER A 195 -15.20 -14.95 2.23
CA SER A 195 -14.57 -16.25 2.45
C SER A 195 -13.83 -16.67 1.19
N MET A 196 -12.54 -16.97 1.33
CA MET A 196 -11.71 -17.53 0.28
C MET A 196 -10.91 -18.68 0.86
N GLU A 197 -10.97 -19.84 0.22
CA GLU A 197 -10.08 -20.96 0.50
C GLU A 197 -9.04 -21.04 -0.61
N VAL A 198 -7.78 -21.16 -0.22
CA VAL A 198 -6.66 -21.22 -1.17
C VAL A 198 -5.82 -22.44 -0.87
N THR A 199 -5.55 -23.21 -1.91
CA THR A 199 -4.72 -24.40 -1.84
C THR A 199 -3.59 -24.33 -2.86
N ALA A 200 -2.41 -24.78 -2.48
CA ALA A 200 -1.27 -24.90 -3.38
C ALA A 200 -0.84 -26.36 -3.52
N THR A 201 -0.46 -26.77 -4.72
CA THR A 201 0.10 -28.10 -5.01
C THR A 201 1.32 -27.97 -5.91
N GLY A 202 2.15 -29.02 -5.98
CA GLY A 202 3.37 -29.01 -6.80
C GLY A 202 4.62 -28.53 -6.07
N PHE A 203 4.60 -28.52 -4.73
CA PHE A 203 5.71 -28.11 -3.86
C PHE A 203 6.11 -29.24 -2.91
N TYR A 204 7.40 -29.32 -2.59
CA TYR A 204 7.85 -30.02 -1.39
C TYR A 204 7.54 -29.18 -0.15
N THR A 205 6.89 -29.79 0.84
CA THR A 205 6.47 -29.16 2.09
C THR A 205 7.36 -29.52 3.28
N LYS A 206 8.28 -30.49 3.11
CA LYS A 206 9.22 -30.92 4.15
C LYS A 206 10.64 -31.03 3.60
N ALA A 207 11.59 -30.61 4.42
CA ALA A 207 13.02 -30.70 4.11
C ALA A 207 13.85 -30.68 5.40
N ILE A 208 15.17 -30.72 5.25
CA ILE A 208 16.13 -30.65 6.34
C ILE A 208 17.07 -29.47 6.08
N PHE A 209 17.11 -28.53 7.02
CA PHE A 209 18.07 -27.43 7.02
C PHE A 209 19.29 -27.77 7.89
N SER A 210 20.48 -27.60 7.35
CA SER A 210 21.72 -27.79 8.09
C SER A 210 22.12 -26.50 8.81
N LEU A 211 22.19 -26.54 10.14
CA LEU A 211 22.70 -25.41 10.94
C LEU A 211 24.23 -25.21 10.75
N VAL A 212 24.90 -26.09 10.00
CA VAL A 212 26.36 -26.04 9.79
C VAL A 212 26.71 -25.19 8.57
N ASP A 213 26.07 -25.48 7.44
CA ASP A 213 26.40 -24.89 6.13
C ASP A 213 25.20 -24.17 5.48
N ARG A 214 24.04 -24.16 6.15
CA ARG A 214 22.76 -23.58 5.69
C ARG A 214 22.17 -24.25 4.46
N SER A 215 22.65 -25.45 4.12
CA SER A 215 22.07 -26.21 3.00
C SER A 215 20.69 -26.76 3.37
N ILE A 216 19.80 -26.80 2.37
CA ILE A 216 18.49 -27.47 2.47
C ILE A 216 18.54 -28.74 1.61
N THR A 217 18.32 -29.87 2.26
CA THR A 217 18.38 -31.22 1.64
C THR A 217 17.22 -32.08 2.11
N GLY A 218 17.16 -33.35 1.66
CA GLY A 218 16.20 -34.30 2.19
C GLY A 218 14.74 -33.96 1.89
N TYR A 219 14.47 -33.30 0.76
CA TYR A 219 13.12 -33.03 0.26
C TYR A 219 12.31 -34.33 0.25
N ALA A 220 11.22 -34.37 1.02
CA ALA A 220 10.41 -35.56 1.22
C ALA A 220 8.93 -35.20 1.39
N GLY A 221 8.04 -36.16 1.14
CA GLY A 221 6.59 -35.99 1.14
C GLY A 221 5.98 -36.09 -0.25
N ASP A 222 4.66 -36.25 -0.32
CA ASP A 222 3.91 -36.09 -1.57
C ASP A 222 3.90 -34.59 -1.96
N LEU A 223 3.57 -34.27 -3.21
CA LEU A 223 3.26 -32.89 -3.62
C LEU A 223 1.92 -32.50 -2.98
N ASP A 224 1.96 -32.26 -1.67
CA ASP A 224 0.80 -32.12 -0.81
C ASP A 224 0.03 -30.82 -1.09
N VAL A 225 -1.24 -30.83 -0.68
CA VAL A 225 -2.07 -29.63 -0.63
C VAL A 225 -1.62 -28.78 0.55
N ILE A 226 -1.12 -27.59 0.26
CA ILE A 226 -0.85 -26.57 1.27
C ILE A 226 -2.13 -25.78 1.48
N ASP A 227 -2.69 -25.77 2.68
CA ASP A 227 -3.71 -24.80 3.07
C ASP A 227 -3.03 -23.44 3.20
N VAL A 228 -3.30 -22.56 2.24
CA VAL A 228 -2.62 -21.27 2.16
C VAL A 228 -3.38 -20.25 2.99
N LYS A 229 -2.64 -19.49 3.79
CA LYS A 229 -3.22 -18.44 4.62
C LYS A 229 -3.68 -17.28 3.74
N VAL A 230 -4.97 -16.98 3.85
CA VAL A 230 -5.58 -15.81 3.24
C VAL A 230 -5.58 -14.68 4.27
N GLY A 231 -4.99 -13.54 3.92
CA GLY A 231 -5.00 -12.32 4.73
C GLY A 231 -6.41 -11.74 4.87
N LEU A 232 -6.58 -10.72 5.72
CA LEU A 232 -7.88 -10.09 5.95
C LEU A 232 -8.53 -9.70 4.63
N HIS A 233 -9.82 -10.01 4.52
CA HIS A 233 -10.63 -9.74 3.36
C HIS A 233 -10.21 -10.40 2.03
N GLY A 234 -9.30 -11.38 2.06
CA GLY A 234 -8.86 -12.03 0.82
C GLY A 234 -8.13 -11.11 -0.14
N LEU A 235 -7.53 -10.02 0.36
CA LEU A 235 -6.82 -9.03 -0.46
C LEU A 235 -5.35 -9.39 -0.68
N GLN A 236 -4.79 -10.21 0.22
CA GLN A 236 -3.42 -10.69 0.11
C GLN A 236 -3.36 -12.14 0.56
N ILE A 237 -2.63 -12.96 -0.17
CA ILE A 237 -2.37 -14.36 0.13
C ILE A 237 -0.88 -14.53 0.29
N GLU A 238 -0.45 -15.16 1.38
CA GLU A 238 0.96 -15.37 1.67
C GLU A 238 1.25 -16.86 1.89
N MET A 239 2.34 -17.33 1.29
CA MET A 239 2.80 -18.71 1.43
C MET A 239 4.31 -18.73 1.62
N LEU A 240 4.75 -19.40 2.68
CA LEU A 240 6.15 -19.82 2.84
C LEU A 240 6.45 -20.95 1.87
N VAL A 241 7.62 -20.88 1.24
CA VAL A 241 8.06 -21.87 0.25
C VAL A 241 9.46 -22.33 0.64
N ILE A 242 9.66 -23.65 0.70
CA ILE A 242 11.02 -24.20 0.82
C ILE A 242 11.77 -23.89 -0.49
N PRO A 243 12.97 -23.29 -0.44
CA PRO A 243 13.76 -23.00 -1.64
C PRO A 243 13.89 -24.24 -2.54
N GLN A 244 13.34 -24.16 -3.75
CA GLN A 244 13.21 -25.31 -4.65
C GLN A 244 12.90 -24.85 -6.08
N LYS A 245 13.15 -25.73 -7.05
CA LYS A 245 12.65 -25.57 -8.43
C LYS A 245 11.23 -26.12 -8.53
N VAL A 246 10.31 -25.29 -9.02
CA VAL A 246 8.90 -25.61 -9.21
C VAL A 246 8.58 -25.50 -10.69
N SER A 247 8.07 -26.59 -11.29
CA SER A 247 7.65 -26.62 -12.70
C SER A 247 6.18 -26.92 -12.92
N ASN A 248 5.48 -27.41 -11.90
CA ASN A 248 4.05 -27.77 -11.95
C ASN A 248 3.29 -27.17 -10.75
N GLY A 249 3.72 -26.00 -10.28
CA GLY A 249 3.06 -25.30 -9.17
C GLY A 249 1.66 -24.87 -9.58
N LEU A 250 0.66 -25.19 -8.76
CA LEU A 250 -0.73 -24.86 -9.03
C LEU A 250 -1.37 -24.27 -7.78
N MET A 251 -1.88 -23.05 -7.91
CA MET A 251 -2.75 -22.40 -6.94
C MET A 251 -4.21 -22.64 -7.33
N SER A 252 -5.03 -23.11 -6.39
CA SER A 252 -6.48 -23.25 -6.55
C SER A 252 -7.19 -22.37 -5.54
N PHE A 253 -8.17 -21.62 -6.01
CA PHE A 253 -8.94 -20.66 -5.23
C PHE A 253 -10.41 -21.08 -5.25
N ASP A 254 -11.05 -21.13 -4.09
CA ASP A 254 -12.49 -21.32 -3.94
C ASP A 254 -13.10 -20.10 -3.24
N LEU A 255 -13.90 -19.34 -3.98
CA LEU A 255 -14.52 -18.10 -3.53
C LEU A 255 -16.03 -18.32 -3.47
N ALA A 256 -16.49 -18.80 -2.32
CA ALA A 256 -17.89 -19.15 -2.06
C ALA A 256 -18.50 -20.07 -3.15
N GLY A 257 -17.71 -21.03 -3.66
CA GLY A 257 -18.12 -21.98 -4.70
C GLY A 257 -17.66 -21.62 -6.11
N ASN A 258 -17.20 -20.38 -6.34
CA ASN A 258 -16.58 -19.99 -7.61
C ASN A 258 -15.11 -20.38 -7.60
N LYS A 259 -14.73 -21.30 -8.48
CA LYS A 259 -13.38 -21.89 -8.48
C LYS A 259 -12.55 -21.29 -9.61
N ALA A 260 -11.32 -20.91 -9.28
CA ALA A 260 -10.32 -20.46 -10.24
C ALA A 260 -8.98 -21.13 -9.98
N LYS A 261 -8.11 -21.17 -10.99
CA LYS A 261 -6.81 -21.83 -10.92
C LYS A 261 -5.75 -20.99 -11.59
N TRP A 262 -4.57 -20.94 -10.99
CA TRP A 262 -3.39 -20.32 -11.58
C TRP A 262 -2.22 -21.30 -11.59
N ASN A 263 -1.68 -21.57 -12.78
CA ASN A 263 -0.43 -22.30 -12.94
C ASN A 263 0.73 -21.34 -12.70
N ILE A 264 1.49 -21.60 -11.66
CA ILE A 264 2.69 -20.82 -11.34
C ILE A 264 3.72 -21.07 -12.46
N PRO A 265 4.28 -20.02 -13.07
CA PRO A 265 5.34 -20.17 -14.06
C PRO A 265 6.52 -20.98 -13.50
N ASN A 266 7.25 -21.67 -14.37
CA ASN A 266 8.48 -22.37 -13.97
C ASN A 266 9.40 -21.40 -13.20
N LYS A 267 9.69 -21.73 -11.94
CA LYS A 267 10.39 -20.83 -11.03
C LYS A 267 11.35 -21.58 -10.12
N GLU A 268 12.50 -20.97 -9.86
CA GLU A 268 13.41 -21.36 -8.80
C GLU A 268 13.20 -20.40 -7.63
N PHE A 269 12.64 -20.91 -6.53
CA PHE A 269 12.48 -20.18 -5.29
C PHE A 269 13.79 -20.25 -4.51
N GLU A 270 14.36 -19.09 -4.19
CA GLU A 270 15.65 -18.97 -3.51
C GLU A 270 15.48 -18.53 -2.05
N ALA A 271 16.36 -19.01 -1.17
CA ALA A 271 16.32 -18.67 0.24
C ALA A 271 16.44 -17.15 0.43
N GLY A 272 15.60 -16.60 1.32
CA GLY A 272 15.61 -15.17 1.63
C GLY A 272 15.10 -14.28 0.49
N LYS A 273 14.29 -14.79 -0.44
CA LYS A 273 13.62 -13.99 -1.48
C LYS A 273 12.11 -13.93 -1.28
N LYS A 274 11.52 -12.79 -1.67
CA LYS A 274 10.07 -12.58 -1.77
C LYS A 274 9.66 -12.47 -3.24
N TYR A 275 8.64 -13.22 -3.64
CA TYR A 275 8.07 -13.29 -4.98
C TYR A 275 6.65 -12.76 -4.92
N GLU A 276 6.39 -11.65 -5.58
CA GLU A 276 5.09 -10.97 -5.54
C GLU A 276 4.41 -10.99 -6.90
N TYR A 277 3.11 -11.26 -6.89
CA TYR A 277 2.24 -11.24 -8.07
C TYR A 277 0.96 -10.47 -7.75
N SER A 278 0.40 -9.80 -8.77
CA SER A 278 -0.94 -9.19 -8.70
C SER A 278 -1.93 -10.07 -9.45
N LEU A 279 -3.05 -10.38 -8.80
CA LEU A 279 -4.11 -11.25 -9.30
C LEU A 279 -5.42 -10.48 -9.48
N ARG A 280 -6.05 -10.71 -10.63
CA ARG A 280 -7.38 -10.25 -10.99
C ARG A 280 -8.23 -11.46 -11.37
N PHE A 281 -9.40 -11.59 -10.76
CA PHE A 281 -10.27 -12.76 -11.00
C PHE A 281 -11.25 -12.45 -12.12
N ASP A 282 -11.20 -13.24 -13.20
CA ASP A 282 -12.18 -13.23 -14.27
C ASP A 282 -12.70 -14.66 -14.50
N PHE A 283 -13.54 -15.11 -13.57
CA PHE A 283 -13.87 -16.53 -13.43
C PHE A 283 -14.28 -17.22 -14.74
N PRO A 284 -13.76 -18.44 -15.01
CA PRO A 284 -12.87 -19.26 -14.18
C PRO A 284 -11.39 -18.91 -14.31
N GLU A 285 -11.06 -17.89 -15.10
CA GLU A 285 -9.70 -17.46 -15.39
C GLU A 285 -9.17 -16.49 -14.33
N ILE A 286 -7.85 -16.34 -14.30
CA ILE A 286 -7.16 -15.38 -13.44
C ILE A 286 -6.19 -14.63 -14.33
N GLU A 287 -6.33 -13.30 -14.37
CA GLU A 287 -5.32 -12.43 -14.93
C GLU A 287 -4.22 -12.25 -13.88
N VAL A 288 -2.99 -12.61 -14.25
CA VAL A 288 -1.81 -12.44 -13.38
C VAL A 288 -0.87 -11.43 -14.00
N SER A 289 -0.49 -10.43 -13.23
CA SER A 289 0.40 -9.34 -13.67
C SER A 289 1.41 -8.99 -12.58
N GLY A 290 2.48 -8.29 -12.98
CA GLY A 290 3.51 -7.78 -12.07
C GLY A 290 4.25 -8.88 -11.32
N GLU A 291 5.31 -9.44 -11.90
CA GLU A 291 6.27 -10.27 -11.15
C GLU A 291 7.35 -9.36 -10.55
N LEU A 292 7.36 -9.24 -9.22
CA LEU A 292 8.40 -8.53 -8.50
C LEU A 292 9.13 -9.51 -7.58
N ILE A 293 10.44 -9.65 -7.79
CA ILE A 293 11.32 -10.50 -6.97
C ILE A 293 12.24 -9.56 -6.19
N THR A 294 12.12 -9.58 -4.88
CA THR A 294 12.92 -8.75 -3.98
C THR A 294 13.71 -9.62 -3.01
N GLU A 295 14.79 -9.08 -2.44
CA GLU A 295 15.31 -9.65 -1.22
C GLU A 295 14.18 -9.68 -0.20
N TRP A 296 14.08 -10.77 0.55
CA TRP A 296 13.31 -10.83 1.77
C TRP A 296 14.09 -10.15 2.91
N GLU A 297 14.76 -9.04 2.57
CA GLU A 297 15.43 -8.11 3.46
C GLU A 297 14.71 -6.76 3.30
N ALA A 298 14.14 -6.17 4.35
CA ALA A 298 13.28 -5.00 4.20
C ALA A 298 14.06 -3.77 3.71
N GLY A 299 13.79 -3.40 2.46
CA GLY A 299 14.09 -2.12 1.84
C GLY A 299 12.82 -1.53 1.23
N GLY A 300 11.79 -1.36 2.04
CA GLY A 300 10.60 -0.58 1.71
C GLY A 300 10.03 0.00 3.00
N GLN A 301 10.13 1.32 3.18
CA GLN A 301 9.36 1.99 4.22
C GLN A 301 7.88 1.90 3.85
N TYR A 302 7.17 0.92 4.42
CA TYR A 302 5.73 1.03 4.54
C TYR A 302 5.46 1.75 5.86
N PRO A 303 4.75 2.90 5.84
CA PRO A 303 4.41 3.60 7.06
C PRO A 303 3.65 2.65 7.99
N VAL A 304 4.19 2.47 9.19
CA VAL A 304 3.57 1.68 10.25
C VAL A 304 2.24 2.35 10.60
N ASP A 305 1.16 1.76 10.10
CA ASP A 305 -0.17 2.24 10.42
C ASP A 305 -0.65 1.61 11.73
N THR A 306 -0.86 2.44 12.73
CA THR A 306 -1.31 2.02 14.06
C THR A 306 -2.81 1.72 14.12
N GLU A 307 -3.56 1.96 13.04
CA GLU A 307 -4.99 1.67 12.95
C GLU A 307 -5.25 0.32 12.28
N LYS A 308 -6.19 -0.46 12.82
CA LYS A 308 -6.65 -1.72 12.24
C LYS A 308 -7.48 -1.44 10.95
N PRO A 309 -7.16 -1.95 9.74
CA PRO A 309 -8.02 -2.73 8.86
C PRO A 309 -9.48 -2.35 8.90
N ASP A 310 -10.16 -3.07 9.77
CA ASP A 310 -11.59 -2.94 10.04
C ASP A 310 -11.95 -1.50 10.44
N THR A 311 -11.18 -0.86 11.33
CA THR A 311 -11.38 0.54 11.73
C THR A 311 -11.13 1.52 10.58
N LYS A 312 -10.14 1.28 9.73
CA LYS A 312 -9.90 2.13 8.55
C LYS A 312 -11.01 1.99 7.51
N ILE A 313 -11.43 0.75 7.24
CA ILE A 313 -12.52 0.44 6.32
C ILE A 313 -13.81 1.06 6.85
N ASP A 314 -14.09 0.98 8.15
CA ASP A 314 -15.24 1.63 8.78
C ASP A 314 -15.19 3.15 8.62
N ILE A 315 -14.03 3.78 8.82
CA ILE A 315 -13.88 5.24 8.62
C ILE A 315 -14.11 5.59 7.15
N ILE A 316 -13.55 4.83 6.21
CA ILE A 316 -13.71 5.05 4.78
C ILE A 316 -15.16 4.80 4.33
N ASP A 317 -15.82 3.74 4.83
CA ASP A 317 -17.23 3.41 4.59
C ASP A 317 -18.16 4.54 5.09
N ASN A 318 -17.76 5.28 6.12
CA ASN A 318 -18.50 6.44 6.63
C ASN A 318 -18.26 7.73 5.84
N LEU A 319 -17.13 7.84 5.13
CA LEU A 319 -16.73 9.07 4.43
C LEU A 319 -16.98 9.02 2.92
N LEU A 320 -16.94 7.83 2.33
CA LEU A 320 -16.97 7.60 0.89
C LEU A 320 -18.14 6.70 0.48
N VAL A 321 -18.45 6.72 -0.82
CA VAL A 321 -19.42 5.79 -1.38
C VAL A 321 -18.72 4.49 -1.75
N LYS A 322 -19.07 3.40 -1.06
CA LYS A 322 -18.63 2.05 -1.40
C LYS A 322 -19.38 1.53 -2.62
N ILE A 323 -18.63 1.12 -3.63
CA ILE A 323 -19.15 0.49 -4.84
C ILE A 323 -18.81 -0.99 -4.77
N PRO A 324 -19.80 -1.89 -4.64
CA PRO A 324 -19.55 -3.32 -4.58
C PRO A 324 -19.08 -3.83 -5.94
N GLY A 325 -18.12 -4.75 -5.91
CA GLY A 325 -17.61 -5.43 -7.08
C GLY A 325 -18.72 -6.19 -7.80
N ASN A 326 -18.80 -6.04 -9.13
CA ASN A 326 -19.81 -6.67 -9.95
C ASN A 326 -19.38 -6.67 -11.42
N THR A 327 -20.10 -7.41 -12.26
CA THR A 327 -19.98 -7.34 -13.71
C THR A 327 -20.98 -6.33 -14.25
N TYR A 328 -20.50 -5.34 -14.99
CA TYR A 328 -21.31 -4.28 -15.59
C TYR A 328 -21.30 -4.38 -17.11
N LEU A 329 -22.39 -3.98 -17.75
CA LEU A 329 -22.46 -3.85 -19.19
C LEU A 329 -22.01 -2.43 -19.60
N ILE A 330 -20.81 -2.32 -20.18
CA ILE A 330 -20.12 -1.07 -20.53
C ILE A 330 -20.20 -0.81 -22.03
N GLY A 331 -20.33 0.46 -22.42
CA GLY A 331 -20.53 0.90 -23.79
C GLY A 331 -22.00 1.18 -24.12
N SER A 332 -22.26 1.68 -25.32
CA SER A 332 -23.59 2.09 -25.74
C SER A 332 -24.41 0.96 -26.37
N PRO A 333 -25.73 0.90 -26.13
CA PRO A 333 -26.64 0.03 -26.87
C PRO A 333 -26.49 0.23 -28.38
N GLN A 334 -26.58 -0.87 -29.14
CA GLN A 334 -26.40 -0.87 -30.59
C GLN A 334 -27.25 0.22 -31.27
N GLY A 335 -26.60 1.12 -32.02
CA GLY A 335 -27.24 2.19 -32.78
C GLY A 335 -27.57 3.46 -32.00
N MET A 336 -27.25 3.54 -30.70
CA MET A 336 -27.60 4.67 -29.83
C MET A 336 -26.42 5.55 -29.38
N GLY A 337 -25.18 5.10 -29.59
CA GLY A 337 -23.94 5.83 -29.27
C GLY A 337 -23.04 6.10 -30.46
N LEU A 338 -21.92 6.78 -30.20
CA LEU A 338 -20.85 7.05 -31.17
C LEU A 338 -19.98 5.81 -31.42
N SER A 339 -19.19 5.83 -32.50
CA SER A 339 -18.35 4.69 -32.91
C SER A 339 -17.40 4.19 -31.81
N ASN A 340 -16.85 5.11 -31.02
CA ASN A 340 -15.92 4.82 -29.91
C ASN A 340 -16.60 4.29 -28.63
N GLU A 341 -17.93 4.18 -28.63
CA GLU A 341 -18.71 3.65 -27.51
C GLU A 341 -19.13 2.18 -27.73
N TYR A 342 -18.73 1.59 -28.86
CA TYR A 342 -19.01 0.20 -29.23
C TYR A 342 -17.74 -0.68 -29.21
N PRO A 343 -17.91 -2.00 -29.10
CA PRO A 343 -19.15 -2.70 -28.77
C PRO A 343 -19.47 -2.60 -27.29
N GLN A 344 -20.76 -2.73 -26.97
CA GLN A 344 -21.18 -2.96 -25.61
C GLN A 344 -20.70 -4.35 -25.15
N HIS A 345 -20.07 -4.43 -23.97
CA HIS A 345 -19.43 -5.65 -23.47
C HIS A 345 -19.50 -5.75 -21.94
N GLN A 346 -19.35 -6.96 -21.40
CA GLN A 346 -19.26 -7.17 -19.96
C GLN A 346 -17.87 -6.78 -19.45
N ALA A 347 -17.82 -6.03 -18.35
CA ALA A 347 -16.59 -5.69 -17.66
C ALA A 347 -16.75 -6.00 -16.16
N GLY A 348 -15.85 -6.84 -15.63
CA GLY A 348 -15.71 -7.04 -14.19
C GLY A 348 -15.08 -5.80 -13.55
N ILE A 349 -15.81 -5.19 -12.63
CA ILE A 349 -15.36 -4.05 -11.83
C ILE A 349 -15.20 -4.51 -10.39
N GLY A 350 -14.06 -4.16 -9.83
CA GLY A 350 -13.73 -4.43 -8.45
C GLY A 350 -14.61 -3.71 -7.43
N THR A 351 -14.51 -4.11 -6.16
CA THR A 351 -15.00 -3.27 -5.06
C THR A 351 -14.03 -2.10 -4.89
N PHE A 352 -14.55 -0.88 -4.85
CA PHE A 352 -13.76 0.32 -4.59
C PHE A 352 -14.63 1.38 -3.91
N TRP A 353 -14.00 2.44 -3.43
CA TRP A 353 -14.69 3.58 -2.85
C TRP A 353 -14.49 4.79 -3.74
N ILE A 354 -15.46 5.68 -3.78
CA ILE A 354 -15.38 6.89 -4.59
C ILE A 354 -15.94 8.08 -3.83
N ILE A 355 -15.35 9.25 -4.04
CA ILE A 355 -15.91 10.50 -3.53
C ILE A 355 -17.24 10.76 -4.24
N PRO A 356 -18.32 11.11 -3.50
CA PRO A 356 -19.66 11.21 -4.06
C PRO A 356 -19.86 12.34 -5.07
N TYR A 357 -18.90 13.24 -5.23
CA TYR A 357 -19.05 14.46 -6.01
C TYR A 357 -17.68 14.89 -6.59
N GLU A 358 -17.68 15.83 -7.53
CA GLU A 358 -16.43 16.36 -8.08
C GLU A 358 -15.64 17.13 -7.02
N ILE A 359 -14.31 17.08 -7.06
CA ILE A 359 -13.47 17.80 -6.08
C ILE A 359 -13.76 19.31 -6.17
N THR A 360 -13.92 19.96 -5.02
CA THR A 360 -14.24 21.39 -4.98
C THR A 360 -13.00 22.28 -5.00
N ASN A 361 -13.19 23.56 -5.34
CA ASN A 361 -12.13 24.56 -5.24
C ASN A 361 -11.53 24.66 -3.82
N GLU A 362 -12.36 24.60 -2.78
CA GLU A 362 -11.89 24.69 -1.39
C GLU A 362 -11.06 23.46 -0.98
N GLN A 363 -11.48 22.26 -1.41
CA GLN A 363 -10.74 21.02 -1.20
C GLN A 363 -9.39 21.06 -1.92
N TYR A 364 -9.35 21.53 -3.17
CA TYR A 364 -8.11 21.63 -3.92
C TYR A 364 -7.15 22.67 -3.34
N ALA A 365 -7.65 23.82 -2.85
CA ALA A 365 -6.83 24.82 -2.16
C ALA A 365 -6.15 24.24 -0.90
N LEU A 366 -6.85 23.38 -0.13
CA LEU A 366 -6.25 22.67 1.00
C LEU A 366 -5.06 21.79 0.58
N PHE A 367 -5.20 21.07 -0.54
CA PHE A 367 -4.12 20.26 -1.11
C PHE A 367 -2.92 21.12 -1.50
N LEU A 368 -3.13 22.23 -2.23
CA LEU A 368 -2.01 23.09 -2.66
C LEU A 368 -1.23 23.63 -1.46
N ASN A 369 -1.92 24.06 -0.40
CA ASN A 369 -1.30 24.51 0.85
C ASN A 369 -0.50 23.40 1.56
N ALA A 370 -0.98 22.15 1.53
CA ALA A 370 -0.29 21.02 2.11
C ALA A 370 0.96 20.61 1.30
N TYR A 371 0.88 20.76 -0.03
CA TYR A 371 1.92 20.41 -0.99
C TYR A 371 3.11 21.39 -0.95
N GLU A 372 2.86 22.67 -0.68
CA GLU A 372 3.86 23.75 -0.74
C GLU A 372 4.80 23.90 0.48
N ASN A 373 4.95 22.88 1.35
CA ASN A 373 5.85 22.92 2.50
C ASN A 373 7.36 22.93 2.10
N GLY A 374 7.83 24.02 1.46
CA GLY A 374 9.25 24.26 1.16
C GLY A 374 9.60 25.15 -0.06
N ILE A 375 8.64 25.57 -0.90
CA ILE A 375 8.93 26.32 -2.14
C ILE A 375 8.71 27.83 -1.92
N LYS A 376 9.67 28.67 -2.34
CA LYS A 376 9.73 30.12 -2.00
C LYS A 376 9.23 31.09 -3.10
N ASP A 377 8.78 30.59 -4.25
CA ASP A 377 8.20 31.31 -5.41
C ASP A 377 8.07 30.22 -6.51
N PRO A 378 6.95 29.93 -7.20
CA PRO A 378 6.04 30.85 -7.91
C PRO A 378 4.52 30.44 -7.93
N PRO A 379 3.63 31.19 -8.61
CA PRO A 379 2.20 30.87 -8.83
C PRO A 379 1.87 29.60 -9.66
N ILE A 380 2.88 28.80 -10.04
CA ILE A 380 2.71 27.58 -10.85
C ILE A 380 3.29 26.41 -10.05
N ILE A 381 2.41 25.49 -9.63
CA ILE A 381 2.82 24.27 -8.96
C ILE A 381 3.18 23.24 -10.03
N ILE A 382 4.46 22.87 -10.07
CA ILE A 382 5.01 21.87 -10.99
C ILE A 382 5.36 20.61 -10.21
N VAL A 383 4.84 19.47 -10.66
CA VAL A 383 5.14 18.14 -10.12
C VAL A 383 5.68 17.28 -11.25
N ASP A 384 6.87 16.72 -11.05
CA ASP A 384 7.57 15.90 -12.06
C ASP A 384 7.70 16.58 -13.44
N GLY A 385 7.81 17.91 -13.44
CA GLY A 385 7.91 18.71 -14.68
C GLY A 385 6.56 19.11 -15.30
N HIS A 386 5.44 18.79 -14.65
CA HIS A 386 4.09 19.10 -15.14
C HIS A 386 3.35 20.10 -14.26
N GLU A 387 2.70 21.09 -14.87
CA GLU A 387 1.84 22.04 -14.17
C GLU A 387 0.56 21.36 -13.68
N LEU A 388 0.16 21.62 -12.44
CA LEU A 388 -1.08 21.06 -11.88
C LEU A 388 -2.34 21.84 -12.29
N LEU A 389 -2.19 23.14 -12.51
CA LEU A 389 -3.24 24.06 -12.92
C LEU A 389 -2.74 24.90 -14.09
N SER A 390 -3.64 25.28 -15.00
CA SER A 390 -3.29 26.23 -16.07
C SER A 390 -3.23 27.67 -15.56
N ASP A 391 -2.17 28.41 -15.94
CA ASP A 391 -1.93 29.85 -15.66
C ASP A 391 -2.90 30.81 -16.40
N THR A 392 -4.12 30.37 -16.74
CA THR A 392 -5.08 31.26 -17.40
C THR A 392 -5.77 32.14 -16.36
N VAL A 393 -5.04 33.18 -15.95
CA VAL A 393 -5.41 34.25 -15.02
C VAL A 393 -6.89 34.63 -15.16
N GLY A 394 -7.70 34.28 -14.17
CA GLY A 394 -9.11 34.70 -14.04
C GLY A 394 -10.18 33.61 -14.13
N THR A 395 -9.84 32.36 -14.45
CA THR A 395 -10.81 31.27 -14.63
C THR A 395 -10.78 30.17 -13.55
N VAL A 396 -9.69 30.07 -12.78
CA VAL A 396 -9.58 29.09 -11.68
C VAL A 396 -10.36 29.58 -10.46
N GLY A 397 -11.14 28.68 -9.84
CA GLY A 397 -11.83 28.96 -8.59
C GLY A 397 -10.92 28.97 -7.36
N VAL A 398 -9.59 28.88 -7.53
CA VAL A 398 -8.55 28.85 -6.50
C VAL A 398 -7.51 29.92 -6.78
N TRP A 399 -7.25 30.78 -5.81
CA TRP A 399 -6.39 31.97 -5.89
C TRP A 399 -5.25 31.87 -4.87
N PHE A 400 -4.13 32.53 -5.16
CA PHE A 400 -2.96 32.59 -4.26
C PHE A 400 -2.82 33.97 -3.64
N ASP A 401 -2.73 34.04 -2.31
CA ASP A 401 -2.42 35.26 -1.58
C ASP A 401 -0.91 35.31 -1.29
N SER A 402 -0.20 36.19 -2.02
CA SER A 402 1.24 36.36 -1.87
C SER A 402 1.66 36.99 -0.53
N SER A 403 0.72 37.61 0.20
CA SER A 403 1.04 38.25 1.48
C SER A 403 1.23 37.24 2.61
N ASN A 404 0.44 36.16 2.62
CA ASN A 404 0.49 35.09 3.62
C ASN A 404 0.92 33.74 3.03
N HIS A 405 1.24 33.69 1.73
CA HIS A 405 1.68 32.50 1.01
C HIS A 405 0.67 31.35 1.15
N THR A 406 -0.60 31.63 0.84
CA THR A 406 -1.69 30.67 1.04
C THR A 406 -2.60 30.65 -0.19
N TRP A 407 -2.95 29.44 -0.62
CA TRP A 407 -4.01 29.18 -1.58
C TRP A 407 -5.38 29.19 -0.90
N TYR A 408 -6.35 29.82 -1.55
CA TYR A 408 -7.73 29.89 -1.06
C TYR A 408 -8.70 29.79 -2.22
N SER A 409 -9.88 29.23 -1.99
CA SER A 409 -10.96 29.28 -2.96
C SER A 409 -11.50 30.70 -3.09
N LYS A 410 -11.83 31.11 -4.32
CA LYS A 410 -12.53 32.37 -4.57
C LYS A 410 -13.86 32.41 -3.82
N GLU A 411 -14.15 33.55 -3.20
CA GLU A 411 -15.40 33.76 -2.46
C GLU A 411 -16.63 33.41 -3.31
N GLY A 412 -17.53 32.58 -2.76
CA GLY A 412 -18.74 32.09 -3.41
C GLY A 412 -18.53 30.96 -4.42
N ARG A 413 -17.30 30.42 -4.53
CA ARG A 413 -16.95 29.27 -5.42
C ARG A 413 -16.43 28.06 -4.65
N GLU A 414 -16.51 28.06 -3.33
CA GLU A 414 -15.91 27.08 -2.45
C GLU A 414 -16.44 25.66 -2.67
N SER A 415 -17.75 25.53 -2.93
CA SER A 415 -18.45 24.27 -3.19
C SER A 415 -18.64 23.95 -4.68
N TYR A 416 -18.05 24.74 -5.57
CA TYR A 416 -18.05 24.49 -7.02
C TYR A 416 -16.89 23.55 -7.38
N PRO A 417 -17.01 22.75 -8.46
CA PRO A 417 -15.94 21.87 -8.89
C PRO A 417 -14.68 22.67 -9.22
N ILE A 418 -13.51 22.10 -8.92
CA ILE A 418 -12.25 22.58 -9.47
C ILE A 418 -12.24 22.36 -10.98
N THR A 419 -11.84 23.39 -11.71
CA THR A 419 -11.67 23.38 -13.17
C THR A 419 -10.29 23.89 -13.53
N ASN A 420 -9.93 23.85 -14.82
CA ASN A 420 -8.59 24.24 -15.29
C ASN A 420 -7.47 23.44 -14.62
N VAL A 421 -7.79 22.21 -14.24
CA VAL A 421 -6.87 21.23 -13.65
C VAL A 421 -6.40 20.26 -14.71
N THR A 422 -5.09 20.05 -14.75
CA THR A 422 -4.48 19.07 -15.66
C THR A 422 -4.72 17.66 -15.15
N TRP A 423 -4.52 16.64 -15.97
CA TRP A 423 -4.59 15.25 -15.51
C TRP A 423 -3.56 14.99 -14.40
N TYR A 424 -2.37 15.58 -14.52
CA TYR A 424 -1.33 15.52 -13.49
C TYR A 424 -1.77 16.17 -12.18
N GLY A 425 -2.45 17.33 -12.22
CA GLY A 425 -3.03 17.97 -11.04
C GLY A 425 -4.10 17.12 -10.36
N ALA A 426 -4.98 16.54 -11.16
CA ALA A 426 -6.04 15.66 -10.68
C ALA A 426 -5.45 14.41 -10.00
N ARG A 427 -4.48 13.74 -10.63
CA ARG A 427 -3.82 12.55 -10.08
C ARG A 427 -2.96 12.87 -8.86
N ALA A 428 -2.24 13.99 -8.84
CA ALA A 428 -1.46 14.42 -7.68
C ALA A 428 -2.34 14.65 -6.44
N PHE A 429 -3.51 15.28 -6.62
CA PHE A 429 -4.50 15.43 -5.55
C PHE A 429 -5.02 14.06 -5.09
N ALA A 430 -5.37 13.18 -6.02
CA ALA A 430 -5.88 11.85 -5.70
C ALA A 430 -4.87 11.05 -4.86
N HIS A 431 -3.60 11.06 -5.26
CA HIS A 431 -2.51 10.42 -4.53
C HIS A 431 -2.27 11.06 -3.15
N TRP A 432 -2.39 12.39 -3.03
CA TRP A 432 -2.28 13.08 -1.74
C TRP A 432 -3.38 12.65 -0.74
N LEU A 433 -4.55 12.25 -1.23
CA LEU A 433 -5.59 11.62 -0.43
C LEU A 433 -5.37 10.13 -0.15
N GLY A 434 -4.44 9.48 -0.83
CA GLY A 434 -4.24 8.02 -0.78
C GLY A 434 -5.14 7.24 -1.75
N GLY A 435 -5.81 7.92 -2.69
CA GLY A 435 -6.59 7.34 -3.77
C GLY A 435 -5.88 7.45 -5.12
N ASP A 436 -6.64 7.30 -6.20
CA ASP A 436 -6.24 7.58 -7.59
C ASP A 436 -7.47 8.11 -8.36
N LEU A 437 -7.30 8.47 -9.64
CA LEU A 437 -8.44 8.74 -10.51
C LEU A 437 -9.22 7.44 -10.77
N PRO A 438 -10.56 7.50 -10.92
CA PRO A 438 -11.31 6.33 -11.36
C PRO A 438 -10.82 5.89 -12.73
N THR A 439 -10.76 4.59 -12.98
CA THR A 439 -10.70 4.10 -14.35
C THR A 439 -11.98 4.50 -15.08
N GLU A 440 -11.88 4.60 -16.40
CA GLU A 440 -13.01 4.85 -17.27
C GLU A 440 -14.17 3.88 -17.01
N ARG A 441 -13.85 2.60 -16.81
CA ARG A 441 -14.86 1.56 -16.62
C ARG A 441 -15.49 1.66 -15.24
N GLU A 442 -14.71 1.95 -14.19
CA GLU A 442 -15.24 2.26 -12.86
C GLU A 442 -16.19 3.45 -12.92
N TRP A 443 -15.80 4.52 -13.61
CA TRP A 443 -16.62 5.72 -13.78
C TRP A 443 -17.96 5.40 -14.48
N GLU A 444 -17.92 4.69 -15.61
CA GLU A 444 -19.14 4.35 -16.35
C GLU A 444 -20.03 3.39 -15.56
N ALA A 445 -19.44 2.39 -14.89
CA ALA A 445 -20.18 1.46 -14.06
C ALA A 445 -20.97 2.18 -12.98
N VAL A 446 -20.35 3.16 -12.30
CA VAL A 446 -21.01 3.92 -11.23
C VAL A 446 -21.98 4.99 -11.74
N CYS A 447 -21.79 5.45 -12.97
CA CYS A 447 -22.75 6.30 -13.68
C CYS A 447 -24.01 5.51 -14.07
N ARG A 448 -23.90 4.21 -14.38
CA ARG A 448 -25.00 3.36 -14.88
C ARG A 448 -25.82 2.67 -13.80
N VAL A 449 -25.61 2.97 -12.53
CA VAL A 449 -25.98 2.08 -11.44
C VAL A 449 -27.49 1.79 -11.35
N GLU A 450 -28.34 2.65 -11.88
CA GLU A 450 -29.78 2.49 -12.00
C GLU A 450 -30.21 1.45 -13.05
N ASP A 451 -29.35 1.15 -14.04
CA ASP A 451 -29.58 0.20 -15.11
C ASP A 451 -28.34 -0.66 -15.39
N MET A 452 -28.20 -1.71 -14.59
CA MET A 452 -27.14 -2.71 -14.71
C MET A 452 -27.24 -3.54 -16.00
N GLU A 453 -28.38 -3.51 -16.69
CA GLU A 453 -28.57 -4.20 -17.99
C GLU A 453 -28.06 -3.34 -19.16
N GLY A 454 -27.57 -2.12 -18.90
CA GLY A 454 -26.90 -1.26 -19.87
C GLY A 454 -27.79 -0.76 -21.00
N LYS A 455 -29.11 -0.78 -20.85
CA LYS A 455 -30.07 -0.40 -21.90
C LYS A 455 -30.29 1.11 -21.99
N SER A 456 -30.00 1.82 -20.92
CA SER A 456 -30.22 3.25 -20.74
C SER A 456 -29.01 4.05 -21.19
N LEU A 457 -29.25 5.22 -21.77
CA LEU A 457 -28.24 6.21 -22.15
C LEU A 457 -27.83 7.08 -20.95
N PHE A 458 -28.74 7.32 -20.00
CA PHE A 458 -28.51 8.07 -18.76
C PHE A 458 -28.92 7.26 -17.54
N SER A 459 -28.33 7.54 -16.37
CA SER A 459 -28.74 6.98 -15.06
C SER A 459 -30.22 7.22 -14.73
N PHE A 460 -30.79 8.28 -15.29
CA PHE A 460 -32.14 8.74 -14.99
C PHE A 460 -33.11 8.47 -16.13
N ASP A 461 -32.75 7.65 -17.14
CA ASP A 461 -33.65 7.39 -18.26
C ASP A 461 -34.97 6.78 -17.81
N ASN A 462 -36.02 7.56 -18.00
CA ASN A 462 -37.38 7.14 -17.76
C ASN A 462 -38.24 7.78 -18.84
N PRO A 463 -38.99 6.98 -19.64
CA PRO A 463 -39.79 7.49 -20.75
C PRO A 463 -40.92 8.44 -20.32
N ARG A 464 -41.16 8.60 -19.01
CA ARG A 464 -42.11 9.56 -18.44
C ARG A 464 -41.48 10.88 -18.00
N ASN A 465 -40.15 11.01 -18.03
CA ASN A 465 -39.48 12.23 -17.62
C ASN A 465 -39.84 13.39 -18.55
N THR A 466 -40.25 14.50 -17.96
CA THR A 466 -40.33 15.78 -18.66
C THR A 466 -38.93 16.37 -18.81
N MET A 467 -38.80 17.40 -19.66
CA MET A 467 -37.54 18.15 -19.73
C MET A 467 -37.15 18.72 -18.35
N ASN A 468 -38.11 19.19 -17.55
CA ASN A 468 -37.82 19.65 -16.18
C ASN A 468 -37.27 18.54 -15.28
N ASP A 469 -37.71 17.30 -15.46
CA ASP A 469 -37.17 16.15 -14.71
C ASP A 469 -35.72 15.89 -15.10
N ILE A 470 -35.42 15.87 -16.40
CA ILE A 470 -34.05 15.72 -16.96
C ILE A 470 -33.14 16.81 -16.40
N LEU A 471 -33.59 18.06 -16.40
CA LEU A 471 -32.85 19.20 -15.85
C LEU A 471 -32.61 19.08 -14.33
N GLY A 472 -33.23 18.14 -13.62
CA GLY A 472 -32.88 17.82 -12.23
C GLY A 472 -31.61 16.96 -12.07
N TYR A 473 -31.15 16.30 -13.14
CA TYR A 473 -30.06 15.31 -13.10
C TYR A 473 -28.83 15.70 -13.93
N VAL A 474 -28.98 16.62 -14.90
CA VAL A 474 -27.87 17.02 -15.79
C VAL A 474 -27.61 18.52 -15.73
N ASN A 475 -26.34 18.94 -15.83
CA ASN A 475 -25.94 20.32 -16.13
C ASN A 475 -25.18 20.38 -17.46
N CYS A 476 -25.89 20.53 -18.58
CA CYS A 476 -25.34 20.54 -19.94
C CYS A 476 -25.68 21.86 -20.67
N LYS A 477 -25.22 22.03 -21.91
CA LYS A 477 -25.37 23.25 -22.73
C LYS A 477 -26.81 23.77 -22.84
N GLU A 478 -27.76 22.86 -22.99
CA GLU A 478 -29.19 23.16 -23.12
C GLU A 478 -29.77 23.77 -21.83
N LYS A 479 -29.10 23.56 -20.70
CA LYS A 479 -29.46 24.06 -19.37
C LYS A 479 -28.57 25.20 -18.89
N ALA A 480 -27.27 25.10 -19.09
CA ALA A 480 -26.26 25.88 -18.41
C ALA A 480 -26.21 27.31 -18.96
N LYS A 481 -27.12 28.16 -18.45
CA LYS A 481 -27.06 29.61 -18.69
C LYS A 481 -25.91 30.28 -17.91
N LEU A 482 -25.30 29.60 -16.93
CA LEU A 482 -24.48 30.21 -15.86
C LEU A 482 -23.16 29.47 -15.52
N GLY A 483 -22.76 28.46 -16.29
CA GLY A 483 -21.51 27.71 -16.04
C GLY A 483 -21.68 26.51 -15.10
N THR A 484 -20.61 26.17 -14.37
CA THR A 484 -20.62 25.14 -13.32
C THR A 484 -21.57 25.50 -12.18
N ILE A 485 -22.03 24.49 -11.45
CA ILE A 485 -22.89 24.62 -10.26
C ILE A 485 -22.24 23.91 -9.05
N PRO A 486 -22.68 24.17 -7.81
CA PRO A 486 -22.16 23.48 -6.63
C PRO A 486 -22.30 21.95 -6.73
N VAL A 487 -21.32 21.23 -6.20
CA VAL A 487 -21.10 19.79 -6.47
C VAL A 487 -22.19 18.84 -5.91
N LYS A 488 -23.14 19.35 -5.12
CA LYS A 488 -24.32 18.61 -4.62
C LYS A 488 -25.67 19.21 -5.06
N SER A 489 -25.70 19.90 -6.20
CA SER A 489 -26.88 20.63 -6.67
C SER A 489 -27.90 19.80 -7.46
N LEU A 490 -27.48 18.68 -8.05
CA LEU A 490 -28.34 17.81 -8.84
C LEU A 490 -28.79 16.60 -8.03
N LYS A 491 -29.78 15.87 -8.52
CA LYS A 491 -30.20 14.61 -7.92
C LYS A 491 -29.08 13.57 -8.06
N PRO A 492 -28.70 12.87 -6.97
CA PRO A 492 -27.66 11.87 -7.04
C PRO A 492 -28.15 10.55 -7.65
N THR A 493 -27.21 9.68 -8.00
CA THR A 493 -27.47 8.28 -8.34
C THR A 493 -27.98 7.48 -7.13
N LYS A 494 -28.38 6.21 -7.34
CA LYS A 494 -28.83 5.30 -6.27
C LYS A 494 -27.80 5.08 -5.16
N TYR A 495 -26.51 5.27 -5.47
CA TYR A 495 -25.42 5.17 -4.50
C TYR A 495 -25.03 6.52 -3.89
N GLY A 496 -25.73 7.61 -4.24
CA GLY A 496 -25.43 8.93 -3.71
C GLY A 496 -24.37 9.72 -4.50
N LEU A 497 -24.10 9.36 -5.76
CA LEU A 497 -23.14 10.09 -6.59
C LEU A 497 -23.81 11.27 -7.30
N TYR A 498 -23.30 12.46 -7.08
CA TYR A 498 -23.80 13.70 -7.66
C TYR A 498 -23.11 14.02 -8.98
N ASN A 499 -23.84 14.74 -9.84
CA ASN A 499 -23.35 15.33 -11.09
C ASN A 499 -22.64 14.36 -12.04
N MET A 500 -23.03 13.08 -12.05
CA MET A 500 -22.48 12.10 -13.00
C MET A 500 -22.81 12.41 -14.47
N HIS A 501 -23.69 13.39 -14.72
CA HIS A 501 -24.05 13.86 -16.06
C HIS A 501 -23.92 15.39 -16.12
N GLY A 502 -22.97 15.91 -16.91
CA GLY A 502 -22.75 17.35 -17.04
C GLY A 502 -21.91 17.96 -15.89
N ASN A 503 -22.04 19.27 -15.73
CA ASN A 503 -21.29 20.13 -14.81
C ASN A 503 -19.83 20.29 -15.23
N VAL A 504 -19.01 19.26 -15.08
CA VAL A 504 -17.65 19.18 -15.62
C VAL A 504 -17.44 17.79 -16.21
N SER A 505 -16.66 17.70 -17.28
CA SER A 505 -16.10 16.41 -17.67
C SER A 505 -15.06 16.00 -16.65
N GLU A 506 -14.94 14.71 -16.35
CA GLU A 506 -14.09 14.22 -15.26
C GLU A 506 -12.93 13.38 -15.80
N TRP A 507 -11.71 13.75 -15.40
CA TRP A 507 -10.51 12.95 -15.68
C TRP A 507 -10.61 11.53 -15.15
N CYS A 508 -10.27 10.56 -16.01
CA CYS A 508 -10.09 9.16 -15.67
C CYS A 508 -8.62 8.76 -15.76
N LEU A 509 -8.27 7.62 -15.15
CA LEU A 509 -6.91 7.08 -15.15
C LEU A 509 -6.45 6.65 -16.56
N ASP A 510 -7.34 6.04 -17.34
CA ASP A 510 -7.03 5.38 -18.61
C ASP A 510 -6.42 6.31 -19.66
N ALA A 511 -5.31 5.85 -20.26
CA ALA A 511 -4.71 6.46 -21.43
C ALA A 511 -5.26 5.84 -22.73
N VAL A 512 -5.30 6.61 -23.81
CA VAL A 512 -5.93 6.23 -25.07
C VAL A 512 -5.25 6.85 -26.29
N GLU A 513 -5.17 6.10 -27.39
CA GLU A 513 -4.80 6.62 -28.71
C GLU A 513 -6.02 7.18 -29.45
N ARG A 514 -5.80 8.14 -30.36
CA ARG A 514 -6.85 8.61 -31.28
C ARG A 514 -6.74 7.91 -32.62
N SER A 515 -7.88 7.51 -33.19
CA SER A 515 -7.96 7.03 -34.57
C SER A 515 -7.71 8.16 -35.58
N ALA A 516 -7.54 7.81 -36.86
CA ALA A 516 -7.24 8.76 -37.93
C ALA A 516 -8.31 9.86 -38.13
N ASP A 517 -9.54 9.65 -37.64
CA ASP A 517 -10.64 10.62 -37.64
C ASP A 517 -10.69 11.46 -36.34
N GLY A 518 -9.74 11.27 -35.41
CA GLY A 518 -9.67 11.96 -34.14
C GLY A 518 -10.60 11.40 -33.06
N SER A 519 -11.29 10.28 -33.27
CA SER A 519 -12.06 9.64 -32.18
C SER A 519 -11.13 8.87 -31.24
N SER A 520 -11.45 8.80 -29.94
CA SER A 520 -10.71 7.94 -29.01
C SER A 520 -10.93 6.47 -29.37
N VAL A 521 -9.86 5.69 -29.50
CA VAL A 521 -9.99 4.24 -29.72
C VAL A 521 -10.35 3.59 -28.39
N ALA A 522 -11.38 2.74 -28.38
CA ALA A 522 -11.79 2.10 -27.14
C ALA A 522 -10.67 1.22 -26.53
N PRO A 523 -10.16 1.53 -25.31
CA PRO A 523 -9.04 0.82 -24.70
C PRO A 523 -9.41 -0.60 -24.30
N TYR A 524 -10.71 -0.90 -24.15
CA TYR A 524 -11.21 -2.22 -23.80
C TYR A 524 -11.13 -3.26 -24.92
N TYR A 525 -10.83 -2.88 -26.18
CA TYR A 525 -10.80 -3.82 -27.29
C TYR A 525 -9.59 -4.78 -27.28
N GLN A 526 -8.63 -4.62 -26.36
CA GLN A 526 -7.40 -5.43 -26.33
C GLN A 526 -6.92 -5.87 -24.92
N GLY A 527 -7.77 -5.80 -23.89
CA GLY A 527 -7.44 -6.33 -22.55
C GLY A 527 -6.37 -5.57 -21.76
N ASN A 528 -5.61 -4.66 -22.38
CA ASN A 528 -4.56 -3.89 -21.71
C ASN A 528 -5.06 -2.50 -21.35
N ILE A 529 -5.12 -2.18 -20.06
CA ILE A 529 -5.19 -0.79 -19.61
C ILE A 529 -3.80 -0.19 -19.85
N ILE A 530 -3.69 0.76 -20.80
CA ILE A 530 -2.46 1.54 -20.95
C ILE A 530 -2.50 2.59 -19.84
N LEU A 531 -1.77 2.33 -18.76
CA LEU A 531 -1.86 3.16 -17.55
C LEU A 531 -0.99 4.42 -17.61
N GLU A 532 0.12 4.44 -18.37
CA GLU A 532 1.15 5.49 -18.13
C GLU A 532 1.93 6.03 -19.35
N GLN A 533 1.70 5.57 -20.59
CA GLN A 533 2.46 6.10 -21.76
C GLN A 533 1.60 6.24 -23.02
N SER A 534 0.69 7.22 -23.05
CA SER A 534 0.01 7.61 -24.29
C SER A 534 -0.17 9.13 -24.38
N GLU A 535 -0.49 9.64 -25.57
CA GLU A 535 -0.68 11.07 -25.81
C GLU A 535 -1.92 11.63 -25.10
N TYR A 536 -2.99 10.85 -24.89
CA TYR A 536 -4.28 11.34 -24.36
C TYR A 536 -4.80 10.53 -23.17
N HIS A 537 -5.57 11.17 -22.30
CA HIS A 537 -6.31 10.55 -21.20
C HIS A 537 -7.81 10.77 -21.33
N ILE A 538 -8.59 9.81 -20.85
CA ILE A 538 -10.05 9.83 -20.94
C ILE A 538 -10.67 10.88 -20.00
N ILE A 539 -11.71 11.54 -20.51
CA ILE A 539 -12.66 12.31 -19.72
C ILE A 539 -14.09 11.78 -19.93
N ARG A 540 -14.90 11.79 -18.88
CA ARG A 540 -16.29 11.27 -18.88
C ARG A 540 -17.32 12.28 -18.37
N GLY A 541 -18.60 12.02 -18.64
CA GLY A 541 -19.75 12.77 -18.07
C GLY A 541 -20.19 14.03 -18.82
N GLY A 542 -19.28 14.66 -19.59
CA GLY A 542 -19.55 15.88 -20.33
C GLY A 542 -19.61 17.12 -19.43
N GLY A 543 -19.22 18.27 -19.97
CA GLY A 543 -19.19 19.54 -19.22
C GLY A 543 -20.48 20.34 -19.33
N TRP A 544 -20.56 21.44 -18.57
CA TRP A 544 -21.68 22.39 -18.65
C TRP A 544 -21.90 22.99 -20.05
N ARG A 545 -20.90 22.98 -20.93
CA ARG A 545 -21.00 23.43 -22.32
C ARG A 545 -21.20 22.30 -23.34
N SER A 546 -21.17 21.05 -22.89
CA SER A 546 -21.42 19.88 -23.73
C SER A 546 -22.93 19.77 -24.03
N PRO A 547 -23.33 19.45 -25.27
CA PRO A 547 -24.71 19.11 -25.57
C PRO A 547 -25.14 17.86 -24.79
N LEU A 548 -26.44 17.74 -24.50
CA LEU A 548 -27.00 16.65 -23.68
C LEU A 548 -26.57 15.25 -24.18
N GLU A 549 -26.45 15.04 -25.48
CA GLU A 549 -26.05 13.76 -26.07
C GLU A 549 -24.59 13.36 -25.74
N GLN A 550 -23.75 14.32 -25.32
CA GLN A 550 -22.39 14.09 -24.84
C GLN A 550 -22.32 13.91 -23.32
N CYS A 551 -23.45 14.06 -22.62
CA CYS A 551 -23.55 13.79 -21.19
C CYS A 551 -24.09 12.40 -20.88
N ARG A 552 -24.15 11.48 -21.86
CA ARG A 552 -24.59 10.09 -21.67
C ARG A 552 -23.57 9.29 -20.87
N SER A 553 -24.02 8.22 -20.21
CA SER A 553 -23.19 7.35 -19.37
C SER A 553 -21.99 6.74 -20.11
N ALA A 554 -22.20 6.33 -21.38
CA ALA A 554 -21.15 5.80 -22.25
C ALA A 554 -20.42 6.86 -23.07
N SER A 555 -20.86 8.12 -23.04
CA SER A 555 -20.18 9.16 -23.81
C SER A 555 -18.79 9.39 -23.24
N ARG A 556 -17.82 9.57 -24.13
CA ARG A 556 -16.41 9.63 -23.80
C ARG A 556 -15.69 10.58 -24.74
N ASP A 557 -14.71 11.27 -24.20
CA ASP A 557 -13.77 12.09 -24.95
C ASP A 557 -12.37 11.92 -24.33
N CYS A 558 -11.36 12.55 -24.91
CA CYS A 558 -10.00 12.51 -24.39
C CYS A 558 -9.25 13.81 -24.65
N LEU A 559 -8.34 14.16 -23.75
CA LEU A 559 -7.51 15.35 -23.82
C LEU A 559 -6.05 14.99 -23.53
N LEU A 560 -5.11 15.82 -23.99
CA LEU A 560 -3.71 15.68 -23.58
C LEU A 560 -3.64 15.88 -22.05
N PRO A 561 -2.78 15.15 -21.33
CA PRO A 561 -2.73 15.25 -19.87
C PRO A 561 -2.31 16.63 -19.36
N THR A 562 -1.69 17.47 -20.20
CA THR A 562 -1.30 18.86 -19.92
C THR A 562 -2.40 19.88 -20.22
N GLN A 563 -3.47 19.49 -20.91
CA GLN A 563 -4.59 20.39 -21.16
C GLN A 563 -5.40 20.59 -19.87
N ALA A 564 -5.91 21.80 -19.69
CA ALA A 564 -6.73 22.19 -18.55
C ALA A 564 -7.84 23.13 -19.07
N LEU A 565 -9.08 22.67 -19.02
CA LEU A 565 -10.24 23.41 -19.54
C LEU A 565 -11.17 23.84 -18.39
N ASP A 566 -11.97 24.88 -18.64
CA ASP A 566 -12.90 25.48 -17.70
C ASP A 566 -14.19 24.67 -17.45
N ASP A 567 -14.30 23.52 -18.10
CA ASP A 567 -15.38 22.54 -17.97
C ASP A 567 -14.83 21.12 -17.73
N VAL A 568 -13.57 20.99 -17.30
CA VAL A 568 -12.93 19.72 -16.95
C VAL A 568 -12.43 19.76 -15.52
N GLY A 569 -12.88 18.80 -14.72
CA GLY A 569 -12.51 18.57 -13.32
C GLY A 569 -12.23 17.09 -13.09
N PHE A 570 -12.46 16.61 -11.87
CA PHE A 570 -12.26 15.20 -11.53
C PHE A 570 -12.95 14.82 -10.21
N ARG A 571 -13.03 13.52 -9.96
CA ARG A 571 -13.32 12.92 -8.64
C ARG A 571 -12.27 11.86 -8.33
N VAL A 572 -12.22 11.42 -7.07
CA VAL A 572 -11.21 10.47 -6.60
C VAL A 572 -11.85 9.14 -6.27
N ALA A 573 -11.21 8.06 -6.73
CA ALA A 573 -11.51 6.69 -6.37
C ALA A 573 -10.41 6.12 -5.46
N PHE A 574 -10.77 5.14 -4.65
CA PHE A 574 -9.91 4.44 -3.73
C PHE A 574 -10.08 2.95 -4.03
N PRO A 575 -9.25 2.39 -4.93
CA PRO A 575 -9.20 0.96 -5.18
C PRO A 575 -8.96 0.22 -3.88
N ILE A 576 -9.54 -0.97 -3.73
CA ILE A 576 -9.38 -1.77 -2.51
C ILE A 576 -7.91 -2.05 -2.18
N LYS A 577 -7.08 -2.26 -3.20
CA LYS A 577 -5.61 -2.41 -3.08
C LYS A 577 -4.90 -1.21 -2.44
N ASN A 578 -5.48 -0.01 -2.55
CA ASN A 578 -4.89 1.22 -2.03
C ASN A 578 -5.28 1.47 -0.58
N ILE A 579 -6.41 0.92 -0.10
CA ILE A 579 -6.92 1.15 1.26
C ILE A 579 -5.98 0.65 2.35
N LEU A 580 -5.32 -0.48 2.12
CA LEU A 580 -4.30 -1.00 3.05
C LEU A 580 -3.11 -0.04 3.18
N ASN A 581 -2.85 0.77 2.14
CA ASN A 581 -1.74 1.72 2.06
C ASN A 581 -2.13 3.17 2.40
N VAL A 582 -3.40 3.47 2.65
CA VAL A 582 -3.85 4.79 3.12
C VAL A 582 -3.26 5.02 4.51
N THR A 583 -2.35 5.98 4.63
CA THR A 583 -1.72 6.32 5.91
C THR A 583 -2.68 7.09 6.81
N ALA A 584 -2.43 7.10 8.13
CA ALA A 584 -3.15 7.97 9.07
C ALA A 584 -3.21 9.45 8.61
N LYS A 585 -2.13 9.96 8.00
CA LYS A 585 -2.10 11.32 7.44
C LYS A 585 -3.04 11.47 6.24
N ASN A 586 -3.09 10.48 5.35
CA ASN A 586 -4.03 10.48 4.23
C ASN A 586 -5.48 10.41 4.73
N LEU A 587 -5.75 9.65 5.79
CA LEU A 587 -7.06 9.55 6.41
C LEU A 587 -7.52 10.88 7.04
N GLU A 588 -6.61 11.57 7.74
CA GLU A 588 -6.85 12.92 8.26
C GLU A 588 -7.13 13.92 7.13
N ASN A 589 -6.33 13.88 6.05
CA ASN A 589 -6.57 14.70 4.86
C ASN A 589 -7.96 14.41 4.27
N LEU A 590 -8.34 13.14 4.16
CA LEU A 590 -9.64 12.73 3.64
C LEU A 590 -10.79 13.25 4.50
N GLN A 591 -10.72 13.08 5.82
CA GLN A 591 -11.71 13.63 6.76
C GLN A 591 -11.85 15.15 6.61
N ASN A 592 -10.73 15.86 6.52
CA ASN A 592 -10.71 17.30 6.32
C ASN A 592 -11.39 17.68 5.00
N VAL A 593 -11.02 17.02 3.90
CA VAL A 593 -11.59 17.24 2.56
C VAL A 593 -13.10 17.00 2.55
N ILE A 594 -13.60 15.90 3.11
CA ILE A 594 -15.03 15.59 3.12
C ILE A 594 -15.80 16.60 4.00
N SER A 595 -15.27 16.97 5.16
CA SER A 595 -15.94 17.88 6.10
C SER A 595 -16.19 19.30 5.55
N LEU A 596 -15.41 19.74 4.54
CA LEU A 596 -15.56 21.07 3.93
C LEU A 596 -16.86 21.22 3.15
N VAL A 597 -17.35 20.13 2.57
CA VAL A 597 -18.59 20.14 1.78
C VAL A 597 -19.82 19.95 2.67
N GLU A 598 -19.69 19.29 3.82
CA GLU A 598 -20.81 19.07 4.76
C GLU A 598 -21.18 20.31 5.59
N LYS A 599 -20.26 21.27 5.74
CA LYS A 599 -20.45 22.49 6.54
C LYS A 599 -21.21 23.62 5.81
N LYS A 600 -21.55 23.43 4.54
CA LYS A 600 -22.15 24.45 3.65
C LYS A 600 -23.39 23.89 2.97
#